data_AF-A0A736RET3-F1
#
_entry.id   AF-A0A736RET3-F1
#
_cell.length_a   1.000
_cell.length_b   1.000
_cell.length_c   1.000
_cell.angle_alpha   90.00
_cell.angle_beta   90.00
_cell.angle_gamma   90.00
#
_symmetry.space_group_name_H-M   'P 1'
#
loop_
_entity.id
_entity.type
_entity.pdbx_description
1 polymer ?
#
loop_
_entity_poly.entity_id
_entity_poly.type
_entity_poly.pdbx_seq_one_letter_code
_entity_poly.pdbx_strand_id
1 'polypeptide(L)' 'MTVIEAEVIPTVTDAAIAVRYANELLELWMLHLDKPLRDANPRAGARFKTLISELRHATIRTEHRFNRLVNEKEGKS' A
#
# COMPACT_ATOMS: atom_id res chain seq x y z
N MET A 1 -2.19 39.75 -16.85
CA MET A 1 -2.35 39.01 -15.59
C MET A 1 -2.76 37.59 -15.97
N THR A 2 -1.79 36.70 -16.08
CA THR A 2 -2.02 35.29 -16.41
C THR A 2 -2.45 34.57 -15.15
N VAL A 3 -3.72 34.19 -15.07
CA VAL A 3 -4.25 33.33 -14.02
C VAL A 3 -3.64 31.96 -14.24
N ILE A 4 -2.67 31.59 -13.41
CA ILE A 4 -2.13 30.23 -13.37
C ILE A 4 -3.20 29.44 -12.64
N GLU A 5 -4.02 28.69 -13.37
CA GLU A 5 -4.92 27.71 -12.73
C GLU A 5 -4.04 26.76 -11.93
N ALA A 6 -4.24 26.75 -10.61
CA ALA A 6 -3.51 25.85 -9.74
C ALA A 6 -3.82 24.42 -10.20
N GLU A 7 -2.81 23.74 -10.72
CA GLU A 7 -2.87 22.33 -11.03
C GLU A 7 -3.36 21.61 -9.77
N VAL A 8 -4.59 21.07 -9.83
CA VAL A 8 -5.15 20.28 -8.74
C VAL A 8 -4.41 18.96 -8.73
N ILE A 9 -3.26 18.94 -8.05
CA ILE A 9 -2.57 17.70 -7.72
C ILE A 9 -3.55 16.93 -6.82
N PRO A 10 -4.04 15.74 -7.23
CA PRO A 10 -4.77 14.90 -6.31
C PRO A 10 -3.82 14.63 -5.15
N THR A 11 -4.15 15.11 -3.96
CA THR A 11 -3.34 14.89 -2.78
C THR A 11 -3.45 13.41 -2.45
N VAL A 12 -2.54 12.60 -3.01
CA VAL A 12 -2.46 11.18 -2.72
C VAL A 12 -2.16 11.07 -1.23
N THR A 13 -3.07 10.42 -0.50
CA THR A 13 -2.99 10.34 0.96
C THR A 13 -1.85 9.39 1.34
N ASP A 14 -1.25 9.59 2.52
CA ASP A 14 -0.23 8.66 3.03
C ASP A 14 -0.77 7.22 3.11
N ALA A 15 -2.07 7.05 3.36
CA ALA A 15 -2.72 5.76 3.36
C ALA A 15 -2.72 5.09 1.96
N ALA A 16 -3.01 5.86 0.91
CA ALA A 16 -2.92 5.38 -0.47
C ALA A 16 -1.47 5.09 -0.89
N ILE A 17 -0.51 5.90 -0.45
CA ILE A 17 0.93 5.65 -0.67
C ILE A 17 1.36 4.35 0.03
N ALA A 18 0.92 4.12 1.26
CA ALA A 18 1.24 2.88 1.99
C ALA A 18 0.69 1.63 1.28
N VAL A 19 -0.49 1.71 0.68
CA VAL A 19 -1.04 0.62 -0.16
C VAL A 19 -0.14 0.37 -1.37
N ARG A 20 0.28 1.45 -2.07
CA ARG A 20 1.19 1.35 -3.21
C ARG A 20 2.51 0.65 -2.83
N TYR A 21 3.18 1.11 -1.78
CA TYR A 21 4.45 0.51 -1.36
C TYR A 21 4.31 -0.94 -0.88
N ALA A 22 3.20 -1.30 -0.24
CA ALA A 22 2.96 -2.69 0.15
C ALA A 22 2.73 -3.61 -1.07
N ASN A 23 2.10 -3.10 -2.14
CA ASN A 23 1.98 -3.83 -3.40
C ASN A 23 3.34 -4.00 -4.09
N GLU A 24 4.13 -2.93 -4.20
CA GLU A 24 5.48 -2.97 -4.78
C GLU A 24 6.40 -3.93 -4.01
N LEU A 25 6.32 -3.96 -2.69
CA LEU A 25 7.06 -4.93 -1.87
C LEU A 25 6.67 -6.38 -2.16
N LEU A 26 5.37 -6.66 -2.33
CA LEU A 26 4.90 -8.00 -2.69
C LEU A 26 5.39 -8.41 -4.08
N GLU A 27 5.36 -7.49 -5.03
CA GLU A 27 5.87 -7.73 -6.39
C GLU A 27 7.37 -8.04 -6.37
N LEU A 28 8.18 -7.20 -5.71
CA LEU A 28 9.62 -7.42 -5.56
C LEU A 28 9.92 -8.73 -4.85
N TRP A 29 9.13 -9.08 -3.83
CA TRP A 29 9.23 -10.39 -3.17
C TRP A 29 9.04 -11.54 -4.16
N MET A 30 7.97 -11.51 -4.95
CA MET A 30 7.66 -12.55 -5.93
C MET A 30 8.70 -12.65 -7.04
N LEU A 31 9.21 -11.51 -7.53
CA LEU A 31 10.17 -11.46 -8.62
C LEU A 31 11.58 -11.90 -8.20
N HIS A 32 12.01 -11.55 -6.99
CA HIS A 32 13.43 -11.63 -6.63
C HIS A 32 13.75 -12.44 -5.38
N LEU A 33 12.80 -12.62 -4.45
CA LEU A 33 13.12 -13.10 -3.11
C LEU A 33 12.48 -14.44 -2.73
N ASP A 34 11.27 -14.75 -3.21
CA ASP A 34 10.52 -15.95 -2.77
C ASP A 34 11.29 -17.25 -2.99
N LYS A 35 11.77 -17.47 -4.22
CA LYS A 35 12.52 -18.68 -4.59
C LYS A 35 13.85 -18.79 -3.83
N PRO A 36 14.79 -17.84 -3.92
CA PRO A 36 16.10 -17.99 -3.28
C PRO A 36 16.01 -18.11 -1.75
N LEU A 37 15.07 -17.41 -1.09
CA LEU A 37 14.88 -17.55 0.36
C LEU A 37 14.28 -18.89 0.74
N ARG A 38 13.33 -19.43 -0.03
CA ARG A 38 12.77 -20.76 0.25
C ARG A 38 13.79 -21.86 0.03
N ASP A 39 14.63 -21.73 -1.00
CA ASP A 39 15.69 -22.69 -1.30
C ASP A 39 16.74 -22.69 -0.16
N ALA A 40 17.07 -21.53 0.40
CA ALA A 40 18.01 -21.42 1.53
C ALA A 40 17.38 -21.77 2.89
N ASN A 41 16.13 -21.36 3.14
CA ASN A 41 15.41 -21.60 4.38
C ASN A 41 13.88 -21.55 4.15
N PRO A 42 13.21 -22.71 3.99
CA PRO A 42 11.78 -22.78 3.71
C PRO A 42 10.90 -22.10 4.77
N ARG A 43 11.30 -22.16 6.05
CA ARG A 43 10.54 -21.53 7.14
C ARG A 43 10.66 -20.01 7.11
N ALA A 44 11.83 -19.48 6.80
CA ALA A 44 12.02 -18.04 6.63
C ALA A 44 11.20 -17.52 5.44
N GLY A 45 11.26 -18.21 4.29
CA GLY A 45 10.47 -17.85 3.12
C GLY A 45 8.95 -17.81 3.39
N ALA A 46 8.43 -18.81 4.12
CA ALA A 46 7.02 -18.81 4.53
C ALA A 46 6.67 -17.63 5.44
N ARG A 47 7.50 -17.34 6.45
CA ARG A 47 7.28 -16.22 7.40
C ARG A 47 7.29 -14.87 6.70
N PHE A 48 8.24 -14.63 5.80
CA PHE A 48 8.30 -13.37 5.04
C PHE A 48 7.10 -13.21 4.11
N LYS A 49 6.71 -14.26 3.39
CA LYS A 49 5.51 -14.23 2.56
C LYS A 49 4.27 -13.86 3.38
N THR A 50 4.08 -14.47 4.55
CA THR A 50 2.98 -14.14 5.46
C THR A 50 3.06 -12.68 5.90
N LEU A 51 4.21 -12.21 6.38
CA LEU A 51 4.38 -10.84 6.86
C LEU A 51 4.05 -9.80 5.78
N ILE A 52 4.55 -9.98 4.56
CA ILE A 52 4.31 -9.06 3.43
C ILE A 52 2.82 -9.05 3.07
N SER A 53 2.17 -10.23 3.04
CA SER A 53 0.74 -10.34 2.74
C SER A 53 -0.12 -9.66 3.80
N GLU A 54 0.19 -9.86 5.08
CA GLU A 54 -0.52 -9.22 6.19
C GLU A 54 -0.33 -7.71 6.22
N LEU A 55 0.89 -7.24 5.94
CA LEU A 55 1.18 -5.80 5.80
C LEU A 55 0.31 -5.18 4.70
N ARG A 56 0.26 -5.80 3.53
CA ARG A 56 -0.57 -5.35 2.41
C ARG A 56 -2.05 -5.30 2.77
N HIS A 57 -2.57 -6.32 3.45
CA HIS A 57 -3.97 -6.28 3.89
C HIS A 57 -4.21 -5.19 4.94
N ALA A 58 -3.25 -4.95 5.84
CA ALA A 58 -3.36 -3.91 6.84
C ALA A 58 -3.38 -2.51 6.20
N THR A 59 -2.56 -2.25 5.17
CA THR A 59 -2.56 -0.95 4.47
C THR A 59 -3.87 -0.72 3.72
N ILE A 60 -4.41 -1.73 3.03
CA ILE A 60 -5.71 -1.63 2.34
C ILE A 60 -6.84 -1.31 3.32
N ARG A 61 -6.91 -2.02 4.45
CA ARG A 61 -7.91 -1.73 5.49
C ARG A 61 -7.75 -0.33 6.07
N THR A 62 -6.52 0.13 6.21
CA THR A 62 -6.20 1.47 6.71
C THR A 62 -6.67 2.55 5.74
N GLU A 63 -6.39 2.40 4.45
CA GLU A 63 -6.86 3.29 3.39
C GLU A 63 -8.39 3.35 3.35
N HIS A 64 -9.06 2.21 3.36
CA HIS A 64 -10.53 2.17 3.39
C HIS A 64 -11.11 2.89 4.62
N ARG A 65 -10.54 2.67 5.80
CA ARG A 65 -10.98 3.35 7.03
C ARG A 65 -10.71 4.85 6.96
N PHE A 66 -9.55 5.26 6.44
CA PHE A 66 -9.20 6.66 6.25
C PHE A 66 -10.19 7.35 5.31
N ASN A 67 -10.43 6.78 4.13
CA ASN A 67 -11.36 7.32 3.14
C ASN A 67 -12.78 7.44 3.70
N ARG A 68 -13.23 6.44 4.48
CA ARG A 68 -14.53 6.51 5.15
C ARG A 68 -14.61 7.70 6.12
N LEU A 69 -13.60 7.88 6.96
CA LEU A 69 -13.54 8.99 7.92
C LEU A 69 -13.48 10.37 7.23
N VAL A 70 -12.76 10.45 6.09
CA VAL A 70 -12.72 11.68 5.27
C VAL A 70 -14.10 11.97 4.69
N ASN A 71 -14.77 10.97 4.09
CA ASN A 71 -16.11 11.12 3.53
C ASN A 71 -17.15 11.53 4.59
N GLU A 72 -17.12 10.89 5.77
CA GLU A 72 -17.96 11.25 6.93
C GLU A 72 -17.74 12.71 7.34
N LYS A 73 -16.49 13.18 7.38
CA LYS A 73 -16.14 14.57 7.69
C LYS A 73 -16.60 15.56 6.62
N GLU A 74 -16.60 15.15 5.36
CA GLU A 74 -17.02 15.97 4.21
C GLU A 74 -18.55 15.93 3.98
N GLY A 75 -19.30 15.16 4.76
CA GLY A 75 -20.75 14.98 4.58
C GLY A 75 -21.11 14.23 3.31
N LYS A 76 -20.15 13.49 2.73
CA LYS A 76 -20.35 12.63 1.56
C LYS A 76 -20.76 11.25 2.07
N SER A 77 -22.05 10.92 1.96
CA SER A 77 -22.59 9.60 2.32
C SER A 77 -22.79 8.70 1.12
#